data_AF-A0A0F9PDR1-F1
#
_entry.id   AF-A0A0F9PDR1-F1
#
_cell.length_a   1.000
_cell.length_b   1.000
_cell.length_c   1.000
_cell.angle_alpha   90.00
_cell.angle_beta   90.00
_cell.angle_gamma   90.00
#
_symmetry.space_group_name_H-M   'P 1'
#
loop_
_entity.id
_entity.type
_entity.pdbx_description
1 polymer ?
#
loop_
_entity_poly.entity_id
_entity_poly.type
_entity_poly.pdbx_seq_one_letter_code
_entity_poly.pdbx_strand_id
1 'polypeptide(L)' 'MKIEDRFIKFGETGTSDILGYMNDGKILAIEVKRPGENPTPEQLKFLRGIHKANGIAIIARRIEDVNMRLKMAGYLK' A
#
# COMPACT_ATOMS: atom_id res chain seq x y z
N MET A 1 -15.48 -1.10 8.43
CA MET A 1 -16.33 -0.74 9.58
C MET A 1 -17.28 -1.88 9.87
N LYS A 2 -17.46 -2.26 11.14
CA LYS A 2 -18.45 -3.26 11.53
C LYS A 2 -19.76 -2.52 11.85
N ILE A 3 -20.85 -2.87 11.18
CA ILE A 3 -22.21 -2.42 11.49
C ILE A 3 -22.99 -3.67 11.85
N GLU A 4 -23.52 -3.73 13.08
CA GLU A 4 -24.07 -4.95 13.67
C GLU A 4 -23.07 -6.11 13.48
N ASP A 5 -23.42 -7.17 12.76
CA ASP A 5 -22.53 -8.30 12.47
C ASP A 5 -21.92 -8.29 11.07
N ARG A 6 -22.14 -7.23 10.28
CA ARG A 6 -21.62 -7.10 8.92
C ARG A 6 -20.37 -6.22 8.89
N PHE A 7 -19.31 -6.71 8.23
CA PHE A 7 -18.18 -5.88 7.83
C PHE A 7 -18.48 -5.15 6.52
N ILE A 8 -18.47 -3.82 6.57
CA ILE A 8 -18.50 -2.96 5.40
C ILE A 8 -17.07 -2.56 5.05
N LYS A 9 -16.67 -2.86 3.82
CA LYS A 9 -15.43 -2.38 3.20
C LYS A 9 -15.72 -1.07 2.51
N PHE A 10 -14.93 -0.05 2.82
CA PHE A 10 -14.92 1.22 2.11
C PHE A 10 -13.73 1.25 1.15
N GLY A 11 -13.85 1.98 0.05
CA GLY A 11 -12.85 2.04 -1.01
C GLY A 11 -13.07 1.02 -2.12
N GLU A 12 -12.30 1.15 -3.19
CA GLU A 12 -12.36 0.24 -4.33
C GLU A 12 -11.72 -1.11 -4.00
N THR A 13 -12.19 -2.18 -4.64
CA THR A 13 -11.56 -3.50 -4.55
C THR A 13 -10.09 -3.42 -4.96
N GLY A 14 -9.20 -3.95 -4.12
CA GLY A 14 -7.76 -3.93 -4.35
C GLY A 14 -7.05 -2.72 -3.74
N THR A 15 -7.77 -1.83 -3.04
CA THR A 15 -7.13 -0.78 -2.22
C THR A 15 -6.17 -1.41 -1.22
N SER A 16 -4.95 -0.85 -1.10
CA SER A 16 -3.91 -1.35 -0.20
C SER A 16 -4.32 -1.29 1.28
N ASP A 17 -3.78 -2.21 2.08
CA ASP A 17 -4.03 -2.29 3.51
C ASP A 17 -3.71 -1.00 4.27
N ILE A 18 -2.64 -0.30 3.86
CA ILE A 18 -2.20 0.96 4.46
C ILE A 18 -2.12 2.02 3.37
N LEU A 19 -2.78 3.16 3.60
CA LEU A 19 -2.71 4.35 2.77
C LEU A 19 -2.28 5.56 3.59
N GLY A 20 -1.54 6.47 2.98
CA GLY A 20 -1.14 7.73 3.58
C GLY A 20 -0.69 8.76 2.55
N TYR A 21 -0.27 9.91 3.04
CA TYR A 21 0.38 10.96 2.26
C TYR A 21 1.74 11.28 2.86
N MET A 22 2.70 11.53 1.99
CA MET A 22 4.05 11.94 2.35
C MET A 22 4.10 13.45 2.58
N ASN A 23 5.18 13.93 3.21
CA ASN A 23 5.37 15.36 3.50
C ASN A 23 5.49 16.23 2.23
N ASP A 24 5.82 15.64 1.09
CA ASP A 24 5.85 16.30 -0.23
C ASP A 24 4.56 16.09 -1.03
N GLY A 25 3.49 15.60 -0.39
CA GLY A 25 2.17 15.44 -0.98
C GLY A 25 2.00 14.19 -1.84
N LYS A 26 3.03 13.33 -1.99
CA LYS A 26 2.89 12.05 -2.68
C LYS A 26 2.02 11.08 -1.88
N ILE A 27 1.27 10.24 -2.60
CA ILE A 27 0.51 9.14 -1.96
C ILE A 27 1.47 8.01 -1.58
N LEU A 28 1.29 7.44 -0.39
CA LEU A 28 1.89 6.19 0.05
C LEU A 28 0.83 5.10 0.08
N ALA A 29 1.13 3.96 -0.53
CA ALA A 29 0.32 2.76 -0.49
C ALA A 29 1.20 1.55 -0.16
N ILE A 30 0.82 0.79 0.87
CA ILE A 30 1.52 -0.42 1.31
C ILE A 30 0.52 -1.57 1.37
N GLU A 31 0.75 -2.56 0.53
CA GLU A 31 0.04 -3.85 0.53
C GLU A 31 0.86 -4.87 1.33
N VAL A 32 0.28 -5.42 2.40
CA VAL A 32 0.98 -6.32 3.32
C VAL A 32 0.66 -7.76 2.97
N LYS A 33 1.69 -8.56 2.69
CA LYS A 33 1.56 -9.98 2.35
C LYS A 33 2.31 -10.85 3.34
N ARG A 34 1.74 -12.02 3.65
CA ARG A 34 2.49 -13.06 4.36
C ARG A 34 3.61 -13.59 3.46
N PRO A 35 4.70 -14.13 4.01
CA PRO A 35 5.70 -14.84 3.23
C PRO A 35 5.06 -15.90 2.32
N GLY A 36 5.43 -15.90 1.03
CA GLY A 36 4.89 -16.82 0.03
C GLY A 36 3.57 -16.40 -0.63
N GLU A 37 2.85 -15.41 -0.08
CA GLU A 37 1.64 -14.90 -0.71
C GLU A 37 1.95 -13.80 -1.73
N ASN A 38 1.10 -13.70 -2.76
CA ASN A 38 1.18 -12.70 -3.82
C ASN A 38 -0.05 -11.78 -3.81
N PRO A 39 0.11 -10.50 -4.21
CA PRO A 39 -1.03 -9.61 -4.37
C PRO A 39 -1.97 -10.09 -5.48
N THR A 40 -3.26 -9.78 -5.35
CA THR A 40 -4.25 -10.06 -6.40
C THR A 40 -4.04 -9.13 -7.62
N PRO A 41 -4.62 -9.46 -8.80
CA PRO A 41 -4.57 -8.59 -9.96
C PRO A 41 -5.10 -7.17 -9.71
N GLU A 42 -6.15 -7.03 -8.89
CA GLU A 42 -6.75 -5.75 -8.51
C GLU A 42 -5.81 -4.92 -7.64
N GLN A 43 -5.14 -5.55 -6.67
CA GLN A 43 -4.12 -4.90 -5.84
C GLN A 43 -2.92 -4.44 -6.68
N LEU A 44 -2.46 -5.28 -7.63
CA LEU A 44 -1.41 -4.88 -8.57
C LEU A 44 -1.84 -3.70 -9.44
N LYS A 45 -3.10 -3.67 -9.90
CA LYS A 45 -3.65 -2.55 -10.67
C LYS A 45 -3.66 -1.26 -9.84
N PHE A 46 -4.11 -1.33 -8.59
CA PHE A 46 -4.13 -0.20 -7.67
C PHE A 46 -2.71 0.35 -7.44
N LEU A 47 -1.76 -0.51 -7.05
CA LEU A 47 -0.37 -0.13 -6.79
C LEU A 47 0.32 0.46 -8.04
N ARG A 48 0.06 -0.08 -9.23
CA ARG A 48 0.54 0.49 -10.50
C ARG A 48 -0.03 1.89 -10.74
N GLY A 49 -1.29 2.13 -10.38
CA GLY A 49 -1.93 3.44 -10.44
C GLY A 49 -1.20 4.46 -9.56
N ILE A 50 -0.94 4.10 -8.30
CA ILE A 50 -0.17 4.94 -7.37
C ILE A 50 1.21 5.26 -7.93
N HIS A 51 1.92 4.25 -8.44
CA HIS A 51 3.24 4.44 -9.02
C HIS A 51 3.22 5.37 -10.24
N LYS A 52 2.26 5.20 -11.16
CA LYS A 52 2.07 6.07 -12.33
C LYS A 52 1.74 7.51 -11.94
N ALA A 53 1.03 7.70 -10.83
CA ALA A 53 0.73 9.01 -10.25
C ALA A 53 1.93 9.59 -9.45
N ASN A 54 3.13 9.06 -9.62
CA ASN A 54 4.36 9.49 -8.94
C ASN A 54 4.33 9.32 -7.41
N GLY A 55 3.45 8.44 -6.91
CA GLY A 55 3.38 8.02 -5.52
C GLY A 55 4.30 6.84 -5.19
N ILE A 56 4.30 6.44 -3.93
CA ILE A 56 5.09 5.33 -3.39
C ILE A 56 4.16 4.13 -3.19
N ALA A 57 4.39 3.09 -3.98
CA ALA A 57 3.69 1.81 -3.89
C ALA A 57 4.66 0.74 -3.38
N ILE A 58 4.25 -0.01 -2.35
CA ILE A 58 5.07 -1.03 -1.69
C ILE A 58 4.25 -2.32 -1.54
N ILE A 59 4.84 -3.45 -1.90
CA ILE A 59 4.38 -4.77 -1.44
C ILE A 59 5.32 -5.20 -0.34
N ALA A 60 4.86 -5.22 0.90
CA ALA A 60 5.69 -5.50 2.06
C ALA A 60 5.38 -6.89 2.64
N ARG A 61 6.41 -7.68 2.90
CA ARG A 61 6.34 -8.95 3.64
C ARG A 61 7.01 -8.88 5.00
N ARG A 62 7.76 -7.81 5.23
CA ARG A 62 8.42 -7.47 6.49
C ARG A 62 8.73 -5.96 6.53
N ILE A 63 9.09 -5.45 7.70
CA ILE A 63 9.32 -4.01 7.90
C ILE A 63 10.50 -3.50 7.07
N GLU A 64 11.48 -4.35 6.78
CA GLU A 64 12.66 -4.02 5.99
C GLU A 64 12.31 -3.64 4.55
N ASP A 65 11.26 -4.23 3.97
CA ASP A 65 10.80 -3.89 2.61
C ASP A 65 10.32 -2.44 2.55
N VAL A 66 9.61 -2.00 3.61
CA VAL A 66 9.14 -0.62 3.76
C VAL A 66 10.32 0.31 4.01
N ASN A 67 11.21 -0.03 4.95
CA ASN A 67 12.37 0.78 5.29
C ASN A 67 13.28 1.01 4.08
N MET A 68 13.59 -0.06 3.33
CA MET A 68 14.41 0.02 2.13
C MET A 68 13.76 0.95 1.10
N ARG A 69 12.47 0.78 0.82
CA ARG A 69 11.78 1.56 -0.21
C ARG A 69 11.65 3.04 0.17
N LEU A 70 11.38 3.34 1.43
CA LEU A 70 11.30 4.72 1.95
C LEU A 70 12.67 5.38 2.00
N LYS A 71 13.74 4.64 2.34
CA LYS A 71 15.12 5.13 2.27
C LYS A 71 15.54 5.45 0.84
N MET A 72 15.27 4.56 -0.12
CA MET A 72 15.53 4.80 -1.55
C MET A 72 14.74 6.00 -2.09
N ALA A 73 13.57 6.29 -1.52
CA ALA A 73 12.75 7.43 -1.87
C ALA A 73 13.13 8.73 -1.13
N GLY A 74 14.08 8.68 -0.19
CA GLY A 74 14.57 9.85 0.55
C GLY A 74 13.77 10.24 1.79
N TYR A 75 12.87 9.39 2.29
CA TYR A 75 12.03 9.68 3.46
C TYR A 75 12.56 9.13 4.78
N LEU A 76 13.50 8.18 4.73
CA LEU A 76 14.19 7.66 5.90
C LEU A 76 15.71 7.84 5.73
N LYS A 77 16.38 8.17 6.82
CA LYS A 77 17.85 8.31 6.89
C LYS A 77 18.50 6.97 7.23
#